data_AF-A0A1I7IDS9-F1
#
_entry.id   AF-A0A1I7IDS9-F1
#
_cell.length_a   1.000
_cell.length_b   1.000
_cell.length_c   1.000
_cell.angle_alpha   90.00
_cell.angle_beta   90.00
_cell.angle_gamma   90.00
#
_symmetry.space_group_name_H-M   'P 1'
#
loop_
_entity.id
_entity.type
_entity.pdbx_description
1 polymer ?
#
loop_
_entity_poly.entity_id
_entity_poly.type
_entity_poly.pdbx_seq_one_letter_code
_entity_poly.pdbx_strand_id
1 'polypeptide(L)'
;MQLQLIAALVIVFLIVTFAVQNAVEVSVIFLLWRADASLAVVIAVCFGLGALIGALVTLPTMLRERMAIGQLHKEVEALRAENDSLRALKQNEASTP
;
A
#
# COMPACT_ATOMS: atom_id res chain seq x y z
N MET A 1 -9.01 -11.65 18.65
CA MET A 1 -9.30 -10.55 19.59
C MET A 1 -8.32 -10.53 20.77
N GLN A 2 -8.40 -11.45 21.75
CA GLN A 2 -7.50 -11.43 22.91
C GLN A 2 -6.02 -11.63 22.53
N LEU A 3 -5.72 -12.55 21.62
CA LEU A 3 -4.33 -12.79 21.16
C LEU A 3 -3.71 -11.56 20.48
N GLN A 4 -4.49 -10.82 19.67
CA GLN A 4 -4.02 -9.60 19.02
C GLN A 4 -3.71 -8.50 20.05
N LEU A 5 -4.53 -8.38 21.09
CA LEU A 5 -4.33 -7.42 22.16
C LEU A 5 -3.09 -7.78 23.00
N ILE A 6 -2.91 -9.06 23.32
CA ILE A 6 -1.70 -9.56 24.01
C ILE A 6 -0.46 -9.29 23.15
N ALA A 7 -0.49 -9.62 21.86
CA ALA A 7 0.63 -9.37 20.95
C ALA A 7 0.95 -7.87 20.85
N ALA A 8 -0.07 -7.01 20.74
CA ALA A 8 0.12 -5.56 20.73
C ALA A 8 0.75 -5.05 22.03
N LEU A 9 0.31 -5.55 23.19
CA LEU A 9 0.91 -5.20 24.49
C LEU A 9 2.38 -5.64 24.57
N VAL A 10 2.72 -6.85 24.10
CA VAL A 10 4.10 -7.32 24.05
C VAL A 10 4.94 -6.41 23.16
N ILE A 11 4.45 -6.04 21.98
CA ILE A 11 5.16 -5.14 21.07
C ILE A 11 5.37 -3.77 21.72
N VAL A 12 4.33 -3.18 22.33
CA VAL A 12 4.43 -1.89 23.02
C VAL A 12 5.45 -1.97 24.17
N PHE A 13 5.41 -3.05 24.97
CA PHE A 13 6.37 -3.27 26.04
C PHE A 13 7.80 -3.33 25.52
N LEU A 14 8.05 -4.04 24.41
CA LEU A 14 9.36 -4.11 23.78
C LEU A 14 9.82 -2.76 23.24
N ILE A 15 8.94 -1.98 22.61
CA ILE A 15 9.26 -0.64 22.11
C ILE A 15 9.64 0.30 23.27
N VAL A 16 8.87 0.30 24.35
CA VAL A 16 9.14 1.12 25.53
C VAL A 16 10.46 0.71 26.17
N THR A 17 10.69 -0.60 26.34
CA THR A 17 11.94 -1.13 26.90
C THR A 17 13.14 -0.74 26.04
N PHE A 18 13.02 -0.87 24.72
CA PHE A 18 14.04 -0.42 23.78
C PHE A 18 14.33 1.08 23.92
N ALA A 19 13.29 1.91 24.01
CA ALA A 19 13.45 3.37 24.16
C ALA A 19 14.13 3.75 25.48
N VAL A 20 13.75 3.12 26.58
CA VAL A 20 14.35 3.38 27.91
C VAL A 20 15.80 2.90 27.96
N GLN A 21 16.10 1.70 27.44
CA GLN A 21 17.47 1.17 27.42
C GLN A 21 18.39 1.93 26.45
N ASN A 22 17.84 2.50 25.38
CA ASN A 22 18.58 3.28 24.38
C ASN A 22 18.29 4.78 24.50
N ALA A 23 18.09 5.27 25.73
CA ALA A 23 17.87 6.69 26.03
C ALA A 23 19.16 7.54 25.90
N VAL A 24 20.26 6.95 25.43
CA VAL A 24 21.50 7.67 25.15
C VAL A 24 21.29 8.68 24.02
N GLU A 25 21.66 9.93 24.28
CA GLU A 25 21.60 11.02 23.30
C GLU A 25 22.67 10.85 22.22
N VAL A 26 22.25 11.02 20.97
CA VAL A 26 23.08 10.98 19.78
C VAL A 26 22.90 12.28 19.02
N SER A 27 24.02 12.87 18.60
CA SER A 27 24.01 14.06 17.77
C SER A 27 23.90 13.69 16.30
N VAL A 28 22.80 14.11 15.66
CA VAL A 28 22.58 13.96 14.23
C VAL A 28 22.97 15.26 13.56
N ILE A 29 24.03 15.21 12.74
CA ILE A 29 24.49 16.33 11.92
C ILE A 29 24.10 16.04 10.47
N PHE A 30 23.24 16.87 9.90
CA PHE A 30 22.78 16.75 8.53
C PHE A 30 22.89 18.09 7.80
N LEU A 31 23.87 18.20 6.89
CA LEU A 31 24.20 19.44 6.19
C LEU A 31 24.44 20.61 7.17
N LEU A 32 23.51 21.57 7.26
CA LEU A 32 23.60 22.73 8.17
C LEU A 32 22.84 22.51 9.49
N TRP A 33 22.18 21.37 9.67
CA TRP A 33 21.33 21.09 10.82
C TRP A 33 22.04 20.17 11.80
N ARG A 34 21.86 20.45 13.09
CA ARG A 34 22.31 19.60 14.18
C ARG A 34 21.16 19.43 15.14
N ALA A 35 20.86 18.18 15.48
CA ALA A 35 19.83 17.84 16.45
C ALA A 35 20.35 16.75 17.38
N ASP A 36 20.11 16.93 18.68
CA ASP A 36 20.43 15.93 19.69
C ASP A 36 19.13 15.22 20.08
N ALA A 37 19.10 13.89 19.93
CA ALA A 37 17.94 13.07 20.24
C ALA A 37 18.40 11.69 20.71
N SER A 38 17.54 10.96 21.43
CA SER A 38 17.87 9.57 21.78
C SER A 38 17.96 8.70 20.53
N LEU A 39 18.83 7.68 20.57
CA LEU A 39 19.00 6.74 19.46
C LEU A 39 17.65 6.15 19.00
N ALA A 40 16.77 5.85 19.95
CA ALA A 40 15.44 5.32 19.66
C ALA A 40 14.57 6.29 18.83
N VAL A 41 14.61 7.60 19.14
CA VAL A 41 13.87 8.62 18.38
C VAL A 41 14.43 8.75 16.97
N VAL A 42 15.76 8.76 16.81
CA VAL A 42 16.40 8.83 15.49
C VAL A 42 15.96 7.66 14.61
N ILE A 43 16.01 6.44 15.13
CA ILE A 43 15.58 5.23 14.41
C ILE A 43 14.09 5.30 14.05
N ALA A 44 13.23 5.73 14.97
CA ALA A 44 11.79 5.85 14.73
C ALA A 44 11.48 6.85 13.61
N VAL A 45 12.16 8.00 13.59
CA VAL A 45 12.00 9.01 12.52
C VAL A 45 12.50 8.47 11.20
N CYS A 46 13.68 7.84 11.15
CA CYS A 46 14.20 7.25 9.91
C CYS A 46 13.26 6.18 9.35
N PHE A 47 12.74 5.30 10.21
CA PHE A 47 11.77 4.28 9.82
C PHE A 47 10.47 4.92 9.30
N GLY A 48 9.94 5.92 10.01
CA GLY A 48 8.73 6.65 9.61
C GLY A 48 8.89 7.35 8.26
N LEU A 49 10.03 7.99 8.03
CA LEU A 49 10.36 8.61 6.74
C LEU A 49 10.49 7.57 5.62
N GLY A 50 11.16 6.44 5.88
CA GLY A 50 11.26 5.34 4.92
C GLY A 50 9.88 4.78 4.54
N ALA A 51 9.00 4.56 5.52
CA ALA A 51 7.64 4.13 5.28
C ALA A 51 6.83 5.18 4.50
N LEU A 52 6.98 6.47 4.81
CA LEU A 52 6.32 7.56 4.11
C LEU A 52 6.77 7.65 2.65
N ILE A 53 8.08 7.55 2.39
CA ILE A 53 8.64 7.53 1.03
C ILE A 53 8.12 6.31 0.27
N GLY A 54 8.18 5.12 0.88
CA GLY A 54 7.67 3.89 0.27
C GLY A 54 6.19 3.97 -0.07
N ALA A 55 5.38 4.54 0.83
CA ALA A 55 3.96 4.80 0.57
C ALA A 55 3.81 5.78 -0.60
N LEU A 56 4.52 6.91 -0.60
CA LEU A 56 4.38 7.93 -1.64
C LEU A 56 4.77 7.40 -3.03
N VAL A 57 5.75 6.50 -3.11
CA VAL A 57 6.15 5.83 -4.36
C VAL A 57 5.11 4.80 -4.81
N THR A 58 4.50 4.07 -3.87
CA THR A 58 3.57 2.96 -4.18
C THR A 58 2.12 3.42 -4.40
N LEU A 59 1.70 4.53 -3.80
CA LEU A 59 0.34 5.07 -3.97
C LEU A 59 -0.04 5.32 -5.45
N PRO A 60 0.75 6.06 -6.27
CA PRO A 60 0.35 6.36 -7.63
C PRO A 60 0.29 5.12 -8.53
N THR A 61 1.14 4.13 -8.31
CA THR A 61 1.10 2.87 -9.08
C THR A 61 -0.17 2.09 -8.76
N MET A 62 -0.52 1.94 -7.48
CA MET A 62 -1.77 1.29 -7.07
C MET A 62 -3.01 2.01 -7.61
N LEU A 63 -3.01 3.34 -7.66
CA LEU A 63 -4.12 4.11 -8.24
C LEU A 63 -4.26 3.86 -9.75
N ARG A 64 -3.16 3.89 -10.49
CA ARG A 64 -3.15 3.61 -11.94
C ARG A 64 -3.64 2.19 -12.24
N GLU A 65 -3.19 1.21 -11.47
CA GLU A 65 -3.63 -0.17 -11.59
C GLU A 65 -5.13 -0.31 -11.34
N ARG A 66 -5.66 0.34 -10.29
CA ARG A 66 -7.11 0.32 -10.00
C ARG A 66 -7.94 0.95 -11.12
N MET A 67 -7.45 2.05 -11.71
CA MET A 67 -8.11 2.66 -12.86
C MET A 67 -8.07 1.74 -14.09
N ALA A 68 -6.91 1.13 -14.37
CA ALA A 68 -6.75 0.19 -15.48
C ALA A 68 -7.67 -1.03 -15.33
N ILE A 69 -7.80 -1.59 -14.12
CA ILE A 69 -8.74 -2.68 -13.81
C ILE A 69 -10.18 -2.25 -14.11
N GLY A 70 -10.57 -1.01 -13.80
CA GLY A 70 -11.90 -0.50 -14.10
C GLY A 70 -12.15 -0.36 -15.61
N GLN A 71 -11.16 0.07 -16.38
CA GLN A 71 -11.28 0.14 -17.85
C GLN A 71 -11.33 -1.25 -18.48
N LEU A 72 -10.49 -2.17 -18.02
CA LEU A 72 -10.44 -3.54 -18.53
C LEU A 72 -11.76 -4.28 -18.30
N HIS A 73 -12.43 -4.08 -17.16
CA HIS A 73 -13.77 -4.63 -16.93
C HIS A 73 -14.81 -4.11 -17.93
N LYS A 74 -14.79 -2.81 -18.24
CA LYS A 74 -15.71 -2.22 -19.24
C LYS A 74 -15.47 -2.78 -20.64
N GLU A 75 -14.20 -2.96 -21.02
CA GLU A 75 -13.82 -3.53 -22.31
C GLU A 75 -14.28 -5.00 -22.42
N VAL A 76 -14.11 -5.79 -21.35
CA VAL A 76 -14.62 -7.17 -21.28
C VAL A 76 -16.13 -7.22 -21.43
N GLU A 77 -16.87 -6.30 -20.80
CA GLU A 77 -18.33 -6.24 -20.90
C GLU A 77 -18.78 -5.85 -22.32
N ALA A 78 -18.14 -4.86 -22.93
CA ALA A 78 -18.43 -4.44 -24.31
C ALA A 78 -18.17 -5.57 -25.33
N LEU A 79 -17.02 -6.24 -25.22
CA LEU A 79 -16.67 -7.36 -26.10
C LEU A 79 -17.62 -8.55 -25.94
N ARG A 80 -18.13 -8.80 -24.72
CA ARG A 80 -19.15 -9.84 -24.49
C ARG A 80 -20.46 -9.49 -25.18
N ALA A 81 -20.95 -8.26 -25.03
CA ALA A 81 -22.17 -7.80 -25.68
C ALA A 81 -22.07 -7.86 -27.22
N GLU A 82 -20.91 -7.49 -27.78
CA GLU A 82 -20.66 -7.63 -29.22
C GLU A 82 -20.67 -9.11 -29.66
N ASN A 83 -20.03 -10.00 -28.90
CA ASN A 83 -20.04 -11.43 -29.23
C ASN A 83 -21.45 -12.02 -29.21
N ASP A 84 -22.27 -11.64 -28.22
CA ASP A 84 -23.66 -12.12 -28.10
C ASP A 84 -24.54 -11.62 -29.25
N SER A 85 -24.37 -10.36 -29.67
CA SER A 85 -25.09 -9.82 -30.82
C SER A 85 -24.67 -10.48 -32.15
N LEU A 86 -23.37 -10.71 -32.36
CA LEU A 86 -22.87 -11.46 -33.52
C LEU A 86 -23.38 -12.90 -33.56
N ARG A 87 -23.49 -13.57 -32.40
CA ARG A 87 -24.08 -14.91 -32.31
C ARG A 87 -25.55 -14.90 -32.67
N ALA A 88 -26.32 -13.92 -32.19
CA ALA A 88 -27.73 -13.76 -32.54
C ALA A 88 -27.93 -13.50 -34.05
N LEU A 89 -27.07 -12.67 -34.67
CA LEU A 89 -27.09 -12.41 -36.11
C LEU A 89 -26.81 -13.67 -36.92
N LYS A 90 -25.76 -14.43 -36.57
CA LYS A 90 -25.45 -15.71 -37.23
C LYS A 90 -26.58 -16.74 -37.09
N GLN A 91 -27.28 -16.74 -35.95
CA GLN A 91 -28.41 -17.64 -35.71
C GLN A 91 -29.63 -17.27 -36.57
N ASN A 92 -29.89 -15.98 -36.78
CA ASN A 92 -30.94 -15.48 -37.69
C ASN A 92 -30.61 -15.75 -39.17
N GLU A 93 -29.36 -15.56 -39.61
CA GLU A 93 -28.93 -15.93 -40.97
C GLU A 93 -29.10 -17.43 -41.23
N ALA A 94 -28.71 -18.28 -40.27
CA ALA A 94 -28.84 -19.73 -40.39
C ALA A 94 -30.29 -20.27 -40.35
N SER A 95 -31.26 -19.43 -39.96
CA SER A 95 -32.68 -19.79 -39.89
C SER A 95 -33.53 -19.15 -40.99
N THR A 96 -32.90 -18.45 -41.94
CA THR A 96 -33.56 -17.97 -43.16
C THR A 96 -33.37 -19.03 -44.28
N PRO A 97 -34.44 -19.64 -44.82
CA PRO A 97 -34.38 -20.71 -45.82
C PRO A 97 -33.99 -20.24 -47.23
#